data_AF-A0AAU8DQV0-F1
#
_entry.id   AF-A0AAU8DQV0-F1
#
_cell.length_a   1.000
_cell.length_b   1.000
_cell.length_c   1.000
_cell.angle_alpha   90.00
_cell.angle_beta   90.00
_cell.angle_gamma   90.00
#
_symmetry.space_group_name_H-M   'P 1'
#
loop_
_entity.id
_entity.type
_entity.pdbx_description
1 polymer ?
#
loop_
_entity_poly.entity_id
_entity_poly.type
_entity_poly.pdbx_seq_one_letter_code
_entity_poly.pdbx_strand_id
1 'polypeptide(L)'
;MTGTARDARSPAAPHECGAPDRSSSACCSSFQLTRMRQGTWGASHTGTDLLTDRQKARLASLFTDLDHAEVEATWGIYQRLVAAYRNPNRTAGATELKAVIASLAEGVPKVLTELRRLGRTLLKRAADVLAYFDRPGTSNGPTEAINGRLEHLRGSALGFRNLTHYIARSLLESGGFRPRLHRGL
;
A
#
# COMPACT_ATOMS: atom_id res chain seq x y z
N MET A 1 20.47 52.17 60.58
CA MET A 1 19.25 52.79 60.02
C MET A 1 19.70 53.73 58.92
N THR A 2 19.28 53.66 57.67
CA THR A 2 18.30 52.80 56.96
C THR A 2 18.89 52.44 55.58
N GLY A 3 18.51 51.29 55.02
CA GLY A 3 18.92 50.90 53.67
C GLY A 3 17.83 51.18 52.63
N THR A 4 18.20 51.21 51.35
CA THR A 4 17.32 50.96 50.20
C THR A 4 18.16 50.43 49.04
N ALA A 5 17.59 49.51 48.26
CA ALA A 5 18.25 48.80 47.16
C ALA A 5 17.58 49.10 45.81
N ARG A 6 18.13 48.52 44.72
CA ARG A 6 17.74 48.63 43.29
C ARG A 6 18.34 49.86 42.57
N ASP A 7 18.71 49.81 41.30
CA ASP A 7 18.57 48.76 40.27
C ASP A 7 19.89 48.43 39.57
N ALA A 8 20.15 47.14 39.31
CA ALA A 8 21.22 46.69 38.43
C ALA A 8 20.73 46.69 36.98
N ARG A 9 21.30 47.55 36.14
CA ARG A 9 20.94 47.68 34.72
C ARG A 9 21.86 46.80 33.87
N SER A 10 21.31 45.72 33.30
CA SER A 10 22.07 44.77 32.46
C SER A 10 22.69 45.45 31.22
N PRO A 11 23.88 45.01 30.77
CA PRO A 11 24.46 45.46 29.51
C PRO A 11 23.69 44.89 28.31
N ALA A 12 23.63 45.66 27.22
CA ALA A 12 22.99 45.24 25.98
C ALA A 12 23.77 44.11 25.28
N ALA A 13 23.05 43.12 24.76
CA ALA A 13 23.61 42.08 23.91
C ALA A 13 23.93 42.63 22.50
N PRO A 14 24.95 42.10 21.80
CA PRO A 14 25.27 42.51 20.44
C PRO A 14 24.18 42.09 19.44
N HIS A 15 24.07 42.81 18.33
CA HIS A 15 23.17 42.48 17.22
C HIS A 15 23.53 41.11 16.62
N GLU A 16 22.60 40.15 16.69
CA GLU A 16 22.72 38.89 15.94
C GLU A 16 22.41 39.14 14.45
N CYS A 17 23.24 38.57 13.58
CA CYS A 17 23.06 38.64 12.13
C CYS A 17 21.75 37.93 11.71
N GLY A 18 21.05 38.52 10.74
CA GLY A 18 19.81 37.96 10.20
C GLY A 18 19.98 36.54 9.66
N ALA A 19 19.05 35.65 10.02
CA ALA A 19 18.98 34.31 9.47
C ALA A 19 18.62 34.36 7.97
N PRO A 20 19.28 33.57 7.10
CA PRO A 20 18.88 33.46 5.70
C PRO A 20 17.56 32.69 5.56
N ASP A 21 16.67 33.21 4.72
CA ASP A 21 15.40 32.56 4.35
C ASP A 21 15.66 31.13 3.83
N ARG A 22 14.99 30.16 4.47
CA ARG A 22 14.99 28.73 4.07
C ARG A 22 13.58 28.18 3.94
N SER A 23 12.65 28.98 3.43
CA SER A 23 11.42 28.45 2.86
C SER A 23 11.72 27.56 1.63
N SER A 24 10.90 26.52 1.43
CA SER A 24 10.84 25.66 0.23
C SER A 24 11.87 24.54 -0.03
N SER A 25 12.89 24.30 0.80
CA SER A 25 13.77 23.09 0.64
C SER A 25 13.83 22.20 1.89
N ALA A 26 14.00 22.78 3.08
CA ALA A 26 14.21 22.00 4.31
C ALA A 26 12.97 21.21 4.79
N CYS A 27 11.75 21.60 4.39
CA CYS A 27 10.52 20.98 4.89
C CYS A 27 10.28 19.55 4.35
N CYS A 28 10.82 19.20 3.18
CA CYS A 28 10.86 17.80 2.73
C CYS A 28 11.78 16.91 3.59
N SER A 29 12.79 17.49 4.26
CA SER A 29 13.72 16.75 5.11
C SER A 29 13.18 16.44 6.51
N SER A 30 12.06 17.05 6.93
CA SER A 30 11.52 16.89 8.29
C SER A 30 10.28 16.00 8.39
N PHE A 31 9.74 15.49 7.27
CA PHE A 31 8.73 14.43 7.33
C PHE A 31 9.44 13.10 7.61
N GLN A 32 9.30 12.60 8.84
CA GLN A 32 10.20 11.61 9.43
C GLN A 32 10.20 10.22 8.75
N LEU A 33 10.95 10.08 7.65
CA LEU A 33 11.51 8.79 7.16
C LEU A 33 12.23 8.03 8.30
N THR A 34 12.74 8.75 9.30
CA THR A 34 13.30 8.21 10.54
C THR A 34 12.35 7.29 11.32
N ARG A 35 11.01 7.42 11.17
CA ARG A 35 10.02 6.52 11.80
C ARG A 35 9.55 5.36 10.89
N MET A 36 10.07 5.26 9.67
CA MET A 36 10.10 4.00 8.90
C MET A 36 11.42 3.23 9.09
N ARG A 37 12.42 3.82 9.78
CA ARG A 37 13.80 3.28 9.90
C ARG A 37 14.08 2.38 11.10
N GLN A 38 13.06 2.03 11.90
CA GLN A 38 13.22 1.21 13.13
C GLN A 38 12.42 -0.12 13.10
N GLY A 39 12.13 -0.64 11.90
CA GLY A 39 11.78 -2.04 11.70
C GLY A 39 12.93 -2.76 11.01
N THR A 40 13.27 -3.98 11.44
CA THR A 40 14.35 -4.78 10.85
C THR A 40 14.09 -5.07 9.36
N TRP A 41 15.06 -4.74 8.51
CA TRP A 41 14.83 -4.64 7.07
C TRP A 41 14.91 -5.94 6.29
N GLY A 42 13.89 -6.08 5.46
CA GLY A 42 13.87 -6.73 4.16
C GLY A 42 12.59 -6.27 3.45
N ALA A 43 12.20 -6.76 2.28
CA ALA A 43 12.89 -7.38 1.13
C ALA A 43 11.76 -7.76 0.14
N SER A 44 12.07 -8.26 -1.06
CA SER A 44 11.04 -8.69 -2.03
C SER A 44 11.47 -9.77 -3.01
N HIS A 45 11.18 -11.03 -2.66
CA HIS A 45 10.55 -11.91 -3.64
C HIS A 45 9.08 -12.02 -3.22
N THR A 46 8.33 -10.94 -3.48
CA THR A 46 7.05 -10.53 -2.85
C THR A 46 7.08 -10.32 -1.33
N GLY A 47 7.73 -11.20 -0.57
CA GLY A 47 7.97 -11.04 0.87
C GLY A 47 9.43 -10.80 1.22
N THR A 48 9.65 -10.32 2.45
CA THR A 48 10.96 -9.98 3.00
C THR A 48 11.84 -11.20 3.26
N ASP A 49 11.19 -12.29 3.64
CA ASP A 49 11.68 -13.62 3.89
C ASP A 49 12.32 -14.28 2.66
N LEU A 50 11.94 -13.88 1.43
CA LEU A 50 12.24 -14.61 0.21
C LEU A 50 13.40 -14.06 -0.64
N LEU A 51 14.08 -12.98 -0.23
CA LEU A 51 15.22 -12.46 -1.00
C LEU A 51 16.56 -13.12 -0.72
N THR A 52 17.31 -13.33 -1.80
CA THR A 52 18.77 -13.46 -1.72
C THR A 52 19.43 -12.15 -1.26
N ASP A 53 20.56 -12.24 -0.58
CA ASP A 53 21.25 -11.06 -0.05
C ASP A 53 21.76 -10.13 -1.16
N ARG A 54 22.07 -10.67 -2.35
CA ARG A 54 22.38 -9.88 -3.55
C ARG A 54 21.23 -8.96 -3.96
N GLN A 55 19.98 -9.43 -3.84
CA GLN A 55 18.80 -8.63 -4.16
C GLN A 55 18.48 -7.63 -3.05
N LYS A 56 18.72 -7.98 -1.77
CA LYS A 56 18.63 -7.02 -0.64
C LYS A 56 19.61 -5.86 -0.84
N ALA A 57 20.86 -6.16 -1.16
CA ALA A 57 21.89 -5.17 -1.45
C ALA A 57 21.52 -4.28 -2.65
N ARG A 58 20.92 -4.85 -3.71
CA ARG A 58 20.44 -4.07 -4.87
C ARG A 58 19.30 -3.12 -4.51
N LEU A 59 18.33 -3.54 -3.69
CA LEU A 59 17.25 -2.66 -3.23
C LEU A 59 17.78 -1.56 -2.29
N ALA A 60 18.65 -1.92 -1.34
CA ALA A 60 19.29 -0.96 -0.46
C ALA A 60 20.10 0.09 -1.24
N SER A 61 20.78 -0.31 -2.31
CA SER A 61 21.48 0.62 -3.21
C SER A 61 20.51 1.51 -4.00
N LEU A 62 19.41 0.95 -4.54
CA LEU A 62 18.38 1.70 -5.28
C LEU A 62 17.77 2.82 -4.41
N PHE A 63 17.42 2.51 -3.16
CA PHE A 63 16.82 3.46 -2.22
C PHE A 63 17.82 4.41 -1.55
N THR A 64 19.10 4.45 -1.98
CA THR A 64 20.00 5.57 -1.61
C THR A 64 19.67 6.87 -2.36
N ASP A 65 19.00 6.75 -3.50
CA ASP A 65 18.57 7.86 -4.33
C ASP A 65 17.19 8.38 -3.87
N LEU A 66 17.12 9.67 -3.57
CA LEU A 66 15.92 10.32 -3.05
C LEU A 66 14.78 10.39 -4.06
N ASP A 67 15.06 10.31 -5.36
CA ASP A 67 14.03 10.25 -6.40
C ASP A 67 13.19 8.95 -6.31
N HIS A 68 13.70 7.92 -5.63
CA HIS A 68 12.99 6.67 -5.36
C HIS A 68 12.18 6.67 -4.03
N ALA A 69 12.14 7.77 -3.29
CA ALA A 69 11.51 7.81 -1.95
C ALA A 69 10.01 7.42 -1.95
N GLU A 70 9.24 7.77 -2.99
CA GLU A 70 7.84 7.37 -3.11
C GLU A 70 7.68 5.86 -3.33
N VAL A 71 8.62 5.26 -4.08
CA VAL A 71 8.68 3.83 -4.37
C VAL A 71 9.09 3.06 -3.12
N GLU A 72 10.11 3.53 -2.38
CA GLU A 72 10.52 2.95 -1.09
C GLU A 72 9.35 2.94 -0.09
N ALA A 73 8.68 4.09 0.09
CA ALA A 73 7.55 4.20 1.01
C ALA A 73 6.40 3.26 0.62
N THR A 74 6.07 3.18 -0.68
CA THR A 74 5.01 2.30 -1.19
C THR A 74 5.36 0.83 -1.02
N TRP A 75 6.61 0.48 -1.30
CA TRP A 75 7.15 -0.86 -1.14
C TRP A 75 7.17 -1.30 0.33
N GLY A 76 7.56 -0.43 1.26
CA GLY A 76 7.54 -0.71 2.70
C GLY A 76 6.12 -0.96 3.24
N ILE A 77 5.13 -0.22 2.75
CA ILE A 77 3.71 -0.48 3.04
C ILE A 77 3.28 -1.84 2.48
N TYR A 78 3.63 -2.15 1.23
CA TYR A 78 3.34 -3.45 0.62
C TYR A 78 3.95 -4.62 1.42
N GLN A 79 5.20 -4.50 1.90
CA GLN A 79 5.82 -5.52 2.75
C GLN A 79 5.07 -5.74 4.07
N ARG A 80 4.65 -4.67 4.76
CA ARG A 80 3.85 -4.79 5.99
C ARG A 80 2.48 -5.42 5.75
N LEU A 81 1.85 -5.17 4.59
CA LEU A 81 0.62 -5.87 4.21
C LEU A 81 0.88 -7.37 4.00
N VAL A 82 1.93 -7.74 3.27
CA VAL A 82 2.30 -9.15 3.02
C VAL A 82 2.63 -9.87 4.33
N ALA A 83 3.40 -9.24 5.23
CA ALA A 83 3.75 -9.77 6.53
C ALA A 83 2.50 -10.06 7.39
N ALA A 84 1.58 -9.08 7.49
CA ALA A 84 0.34 -9.23 8.24
C ALA A 84 -0.53 -10.40 7.74
N TYR A 85 -0.63 -10.59 6.42
CA TYR A 85 -1.38 -11.71 5.82
C TYR A 85 -0.68 -13.07 5.96
N ARG A 86 0.66 -13.11 5.92
CA ARG A 86 1.45 -14.34 6.10
C ARG A 86 1.66 -14.74 7.57
N ASN A 87 1.30 -13.88 8.52
CA ASN A 87 1.53 -14.11 9.94
C ASN A 87 0.80 -15.40 10.41
N PRO A 88 1.52 -16.42 10.93
CA PRO A 88 0.89 -17.68 11.36
C PRO A 88 -0.07 -17.47 12.53
N ASN A 89 0.13 -16.43 13.34
CA ASN A 89 -0.82 -16.00 14.35
C ASN A 89 -1.79 -14.98 13.74
N ARG A 90 -3.03 -15.42 13.46
CA ARG A 90 -4.06 -14.59 12.83
C ARG A 90 -4.42 -13.34 13.64
N THR A 91 -4.38 -13.41 14.98
CA THR A 91 -4.64 -12.27 15.86
C THR A 91 -3.51 -11.23 15.78
N ALA A 92 -2.26 -11.69 15.68
CA ALA A 92 -1.11 -10.82 15.46
C ALA A 92 -1.17 -10.17 14.06
N GLY A 93 -1.45 -10.94 13.01
CA GLY A 93 -1.64 -10.43 11.65
C GLY A 93 -2.78 -9.41 11.53
N ALA A 94 -3.92 -9.66 12.18
CA ALA A 94 -5.02 -8.70 12.25
C ALA A 94 -4.62 -7.39 12.96
N THR A 95 -3.81 -7.48 14.01
CA THR A 95 -3.30 -6.32 14.75
C THR A 95 -2.29 -5.52 13.91
N GLU A 96 -1.40 -6.20 13.20
CA GLU A 96 -0.45 -5.61 12.27
C GLU A 96 -1.18 -4.90 11.11
N LEU A 97 -2.20 -5.52 10.51
CA LEU A 97 -2.97 -4.91 9.43
C LEU A 97 -3.75 -3.68 9.92
N LYS A 98 -4.35 -3.71 11.12
CA LYS A 98 -4.94 -2.52 11.76
C LYS A 98 -3.92 -1.38 11.89
N ALA A 99 -2.70 -1.69 12.32
CA ALA A 99 -1.62 -0.69 12.44
C ALA A 99 -1.15 -0.17 11.07
N VAL A 100 -1.17 -0.97 10.00
CA VAL A 100 -0.92 -0.49 8.63
C VAL A 100 -2.02 0.48 8.20
N ILE A 101 -3.30 0.11 8.35
CA ILE A 101 -4.45 0.94 7.97
C ILE A 101 -4.41 2.30 8.71
N ALA A 102 -4.17 2.29 10.03
CA ALA A 102 -4.02 3.52 10.81
C ALA A 102 -2.84 4.39 10.30
N SER A 103 -1.68 3.78 10.06
CA SER A 103 -0.52 4.53 9.52
C SER A 103 -0.78 5.14 8.13
N LEU A 104 -1.61 4.50 7.31
CA LEU A 104 -2.00 5.01 5.99
C LEU A 104 -3.09 6.08 6.03
N ALA A 105 -3.96 6.07 7.05
CA ALA A 105 -5.02 7.05 7.22
C ALA A 105 -4.48 8.44 7.62
N GLU A 106 -3.51 8.47 8.54
CA GLU A 106 -3.06 9.70 9.19
C GLU A 106 -1.57 10.02 8.96
N GLY A 107 -0.72 9.00 8.85
CA GLY A 107 0.75 9.15 8.82
C GLY A 107 1.38 9.46 7.46
N VAL A 108 0.60 9.57 6.38
CA VAL A 108 1.13 9.70 5.01
C VAL A 108 1.20 11.18 4.56
N PRO A 109 2.39 11.69 4.19
CA PRO A 109 2.56 13.07 3.76
C PRO A 109 1.76 13.39 2.50
N LYS A 110 1.38 14.67 2.33
CA LYS A 110 0.49 15.12 1.24
C LYS A 110 1.02 14.80 -0.17
N VAL A 111 2.34 14.78 -0.36
CA VAL A 111 2.98 14.49 -1.66
C VAL A 111 2.68 13.06 -2.15
N LEU A 112 2.66 12.07 -1.24
CA LEU A 112 2.41 10.65 -1.55
C LEU A 112 0.92 10.37 -1.83
N THR A 113 0.43 10.93 -2.92
CA THR A 113 -1.00 11.03 -3.26
C THR A 113 -1.66 9.64 -3.39
N GLU A 114 -0.98 8.68 -4.02
CA GLU A 114 -1.50 7.32 -4.18
C GLU A 114 -1.54 6.54 -2.87
N LEU A 115 -0.56 6.70 -1.97
CA LEU A 115 -0.64 6.10 -0.63
C LEU A 115 -1.77 6.69 0.21
N ARG A 116 -2.06 8.00 0.08
CA ARG A 116 -3.25 8.62 0.69
C ARG A 116 -4.56 8.11 0.09
N ARG A 117 -4.57 7.76 -1.20
CA ARG A 117 -5.72 7.14 -1.88
C ARG A 117 -5.94 5.70 -1.41
N LEU A 118 -4.87 4.93 -1.28
CA LEU A 118 -4.88 3.59 -0.70
C LEU A 118 -5.36 3.62 0.75
N GLY A 119 -4.82 4.52 1.58
CA GLY A 119 -5.22 4.68 2.99
C GLY A 119 -6.70 4.97 3.17
N ARG A 120 -7.28 5.91 2.41
CA ARG A 120 -8.73 6.17 2.40
C ARG A 120 -9.55 4.94 1.99
N THR A 121 -9.07 4.19 1.01
CA THR A 121 -9.75 2.98 0.52
C THR A 121 -9.74 1.88 1.57
N LEU A 122 -8.58 1.59 2.15
CA LEU A 122 -8.42 0.58 3.20
C LEU A 122 -9.16 0.95 4.48
N LEU A 123 -9.18 2.23 4.88
CA LEU A 123 -9.95 2.68 6.04
C LEU A 123 -11.46 2.47 5.81
N LYS A 124 -11.99 2.88 4.64
CA LYS A 124 -13.39 2.66 4.27
C LYS A 124 -13.77 1.18 4.19
N ARG A 125 -12.80 0.31 3.87
CA ARG A 125 -12.97 -1.14 3.70
C ARG A 125 -12.40 -1.96 4.87
N ALA A 126 -12.09 -1.33 6.01
CA ALA A 126 -11.33 -1.99 7.07
C ALA A 126 -12.01 -3.26 7.60
N ALA A 127 -13.34 -3.24 7.75
CA ALA A 127 -14.12 -4.42 8.14
C ALA A 127 -14.01 -5.56 7.12
N ASP A 128 -14.19 -5.27 5.83
CA ASP A 128 -14.12 -6.25 4.73
C ASP A 128 -12.73 -6.90 4.65
N VAL A 129 -11.68 -6.08 4.82
CA VAL A 129 -10.27 -6.48 4.73
C VAL A 129 -9.83 -7.29 5.95
N LEU A 130 -10.27 -6.91 7.16
CA LEU A 130 -9.95 -7.60 8.41
C LEU A 130 -10.73 -8.91 8.58
N ALA A 131 -11.93 -9.04 7.99
CA ALA A 131 -12.74 -10.26 8.02
C ALA A 131 -12.02 -11.49 7.43
N TYR A 132 -10.92 -11.31 6.69
CA TYR A 132 -10.00 -12.40 6.35
C TYR A 132 -9.55 -13.16 7.61
N PHE A 133 -9.10 -12.46 8.66
CA PHE A 133 -8.51 -13.11 9.84
C PHE A 133 -9.51 -13.95 10.62
N ASP A 134 -10.79 -13.54 10.64
CA ASP A 134 -11.88 -14.24 11.32
C ASP A 134 -12.42 -15.45 10.53
N ARG A 135 -12.15 -15.53 9.22
CA ARG A 135 -12.72 -16.55 8.32
C ARG A 135 -11.63 -17.49 7.78
N PRO A 136 -11.34 -18.63 8.45
CA PRO A 136 -10.37 -19.59 7.94
C PRO A 136 -10.83 -20.21 6.61
N GLY A 137 -9.88 -20.57 5.75
CA GLY A 137 -10.14 -21.22 4.46
C GLY A 137 -10.69 -20.32 3.35
N THR A 138 -10.91 -19.02 3.58
CA THR A 138 -11.28 -18.08 2.49
C THR A 138 -10.12 -17.90 1.52
N SER A 139 -10.39 -18.05 0.22
CA SER A 139 -9.44 -17.82 -0.86
C SER A 139 -10.11 -17.10 -2.03
N ASN A 140 -9.34 -16.41 -2.86
CA ASN A 140 -9.83 -15.75 -4.07
C ASN A 140 -9.95 -16.72 -5.27
N GLY A 141 -9.46 -17.96 -5.14
CA GLY A 141 -9.37 -18.95 -6.22
C GLY A 141 -10.68 -19.21 -6.98
N PRO A 142 -11.86 -19.35 -6.33
CA PRO A 142 -13.13 -19.49 -7.04
C PRO A 142 -13.48 -18.26 -7.89
N THR A 143 -13.20 -17.05 -7.39
CA THR A 143 -13.44 -15.78 -8.09
C THR A 143 -12.45 -15.61 -9.26
N GLU A 144 -11.18 -15.96 -9.06
CA GLU A 144 -10.14 -15.96 -10.09
C GLU A 144 -10.45 -16.96 -11.22
N ALA A 145 -10.91 -18.17 -10.87
CA ALA A 145 -11.34 -19.18 -11.84
C ALA A 145 -12.54 -18.70 -12.68
N ILE A 146 -13.49 -17.97 -12.08
CA ILE A 146 -14.59 -17.34 -12.81
C ILE A 146 -14.07 -16.21 -13.71
N ASN A 147 -13.21 -15.32 -13.19
CA ASN A 147 -12.67 -14.19 -13.95
C ASN A 147 -11.85 -14.65 -15.17
N GLY A 148 -10.95 -15.63 -15.02
CA GLY A 148 -10.19 -16.19 -16.14
C GLY A 148 -11.09 -16.81 -17.22
N ARG A 149 -12.19 -17.48 -16.82
CA ARG A 149 -13.20 -17.96 -17.79
C ARG A 149 -13.93 -16.81 -18.48
N LEU A 150 -14.28 -15.74 -17.78
CA LEU A 150 -14.91 -14.55 -18.37
C LEU A 150 -13.96 -13.81 -19.33
N GLU A 151 -12.67 -13.77 -19.04
CA GLU A 151 -11.64 -13.21 -19.91
C GLU A 151 -11.48 -14.02 -21.20
N HIS A 152 -11.42 -15.36 -21.11
CA HIS A 152 -11.43 -16.25 -22.27
C HIS A 152 -12.68 -16.05 -23.14
N LEU A 153 -13.86 -16.02 -22.53
CA LEU A 153 -15.13 -15.78 -23.24
C LEU A 153 -15.17 -14.41 -23.94
N ARG A 154 -14.67 -13.35 -23.28
CA ARG A 154 -14.53 -12.01 -23.87
C ARG A 154 -13.60 -12.02 -25.08
N GLY A 155 -12.50 -12.78 -25.04
CA GLY A 155 -11.61 -12.99 -26.18
C GLY A 155 -12.31 -13.72 -27.33
N SER A 156 -12.93 -14.87 -27.06
CA SER A 156 -13.62 -15.70 -28.07
C SER A 156 -14.86 -15.06 -28.70
N ALA A 157 -15.44 -14.03 -28.07
CA ALA A 157 -16.57 -13.25 -28.57
C ALA A 157 -16.19 -11.79 -28.95
N LEU A 158 -14.90 -11.47 -29.00
CA LEU A 158 -14.42 -10.13 -29.39
C LEU A 158 -14.83 -9.79 -30.83
N GLY A 159 -15.31 -8.56 -31.04
CA GLY A 159 -15.74 -8.06 -32.36
C GLY A 159 -17.24 -8.20 -32.66
N PHE A 160 -18.00 -9.02 -31.93
CA PHE A 160 -19.45 -9.07 -32.06
C PHE A 160 -20.11 -7.81 -31.46
N ARG A 161 -20.51 -6.87 -32.33
CA ARG A 161 -21.24 -5.65 -31.93
C ARG A 161 -22.73 -5.86 -31.61
N ASN A 162 -23.29 -7.01 -31.99
CA ASN A 162 -24.65 -7.39 -31.69
C ASN A 162 -24.68 -8.31 -30.45
N LEU A 163 -25.46 -7.94 -29.44
CA LEU A 163 -25.55 -8.65 -28.16
C LEU A 163 -26.01 -10.12 -28.33
N THR A 164 -26.97 -10.39 -29.21
CA THR A 164 -27.45 -11.75 -29.48
C THR A 164 -26.33 -12.62 -30.06
N HIS A 165 -25.51 -12.08 -30.97
CA HIS A 165 -24.37 -12.81 -31.53
C HIS A 165 -23.24 -13.02 -30.52
N TYR A 166 -22.97 -12.00 -29.68
CA TYR A 166 -22.01 -12.11 -28.57
C TYR A 166 -22.43 -13.20 -27.56
N ILE A 167 -23.71 -13.24 -27.18
CA ILE A 167 -24.28 -14.27 -26.31
C ILE A 167 -24.19 -15.65 -26.98
N ALA A 168 -24.61 -15.77 -28.24
CA ALA A 168 -24.53 -17.04 -28.97
C ALA A 168 -23.09 -17.57 -29.05
N ARG A 169 -22.10 -16.72 -29.36
CA ARG A 169 -20.69 -17.12 -29.38
C ARG A 169 -20.18 -17.52 -27.99
N SER A 170 -20.55 -16.78 -26.96
CA SER A 170 -20.19 -17.09 -25.56
C SER A 170 -20.77 -18.45 -25.10
N LEU A 171 -22.02 -18.74 -25.46
CA LEU A 171 -22.70 -20.00 -25.14
C LEU A 171 -22.15 -21.20 -25.90
N LEU A 172 -21.64 -21.02 -27.13
CA LEU A 172 -20.97 -22.10 -27.89
C LEU A 172 -19.72 -22.55 -27.13
N GLU A 173 -18.87 -21.59 -26.75
CA GLU A 173 -17.62 -21.83 -26.03
C GLU A 173 -17.85 -22.38 -24.61
N SER A 174 -18.90 -21.93 -23.92
CA SER A 174 -19.19 -22.34 -22.54
C SER A 174 -19.98 -23.65 -22.41
N GLY A 175 -20.27 -24.36 -23.51
CA GLY A 175 -21.15 -25.54 -23.50
C GLY A 175 -22.62 -25.22 -23.15
N GLY A 176 -23.04 -23.96 -23.29
CA GLY A 176 -24.38 -23.48 -22.94
C GLY A 176 -25.49 -23.89 -23.91
N PHE A 177 -25.14 -24.38 -25.10
CA PHE A 177 -26.09 -25.06 -25.97
C PHE A 177 -26.39 -26.44 -25.42
N ARG A 178 -27.59 -26.63 -24.86
CA ARG A 178 -28.13 -27.99 -24.65
C ARG A 178 -28.08 -28.71 -26.00
N PRO A 179 -27.36 -29.85 -26.12
CA PRO A 179 -27.44 -30.64 -27.33
C PRO A 179 -28.84 -31.25 -27.39
N ARG A 180 -29.74 -30.62 -28.15
CA ARG A 180 -30.85 -31.34 -28.78
C ARG A 180 -30.24 -32.23 -29.85
N LEU A 181 -29.56 -33.30 -29.40
CA LEU A 181 -29.22 -34.43 -30.26
C LEU A 181 -30.50 -34.84 -30.99
N HIS A 182 -30.40 -35.01 -32.30
CA HIS A 182 -31.54 -35.15 -33.20
C HIS A 182 -32.52 -36.20 -32.67
N ARG A 183 -33.78 -35.80 -32.43
CA ARG A 183 -34.81 -36.70 -31.92
C ARG A 183 -35.34 -37.57 -33.06
N GLY A 184 -34.64 -38.67 -33.32
CA GLY A 184 -35.03 -39.68 -34.31
C GLY A 184 -34.57 -39.36 -35.72
N LEU A 185 -33.49 -40.03 -36.12
CA LEU A 185 -33.42 -40.77 -37.38
C LEU A 185 -33.12 -42.22 -37.00
#